data_AF-A0A7S4SP27-F1
#
_entry.id   AF-A0A7S4SP27-F1
#
_cell.length_a   1.000
_cell.length_b   1.000
_cell.length_c   1.000
_cell.angle_alpha   90.00
_cell.angle_beta   90.00
_cell.angle_gamma   90.00
#
_symmetry.space_group_name_H-M   'P 1'
#
loop_
_entity.id
_entity.type
_entity.pdbx_description
1 polymer ?
#
loop_
_entity_poly.entity_id
_entity_poly.type
_entity_poly.pdbx_seq_one_letter_code
_entity_poly.pdbx_strand_id
1 'polypeptide(L)'
;SYIAASSNSRFRAYPKYMSRWSPSSASQLTLDATSEYAKIATECGLTPSELAIAFVRTRQFVADNGSIIVGATTMEQLKENLKPFLGEEKTNDLKILSDDVIEAIDKVHMKCRDPSCSL
;
A
#
# COMPACT_ATOMS: atom_id res chain seq x y z
N SER A 1 1.66 -16.40 0.32
CA SER A 1 1.11 -16.72 1.66
C SER A 1 0.66 -15.43 2.31
N TYR A 2 -0.50 -15.42 2.97
CA TYR A 2 -1.00 -14.24 3.69
C TYR A 2 -0.03 -13.86 4.82
N ILE A 3 0.56 -12.67 4.77
CA ILE A 3 1.40 -12.15 5.86
C ILE A 3 0.45 -11.53 6.88
N ALA A 4 0.26 -12.22 8.01
CA ALA A 4 -0.54 -11.68 9.10
C ALA A 4 0.09 -10.36 9.60
N ALA A 5 -0.73 -9.32 9.76
CA ALA A 5 -0.26 -8.02 10.24
C ALA A 5 0.43 -8.17 11.62
N SER A 6 1.59 -7.51 11.79
CA SER A 6 2.32 -7.53 13.06
C SER A 6 1.47 -6.96 14.19
N SER A 7 1.74 -7.36 15.44
CA SER A 7 1.01 -6.87 16.63
C SER A 7 1.00 -5.34 16.71
N ASN A 8 2.06 -4.69 16.21
CA ASN A 8 2.21 -3.25 16.22
C ASN A 8 1.50 -2.56 15.03
N SER A 9 0.91 -3.30 14.09
CA SER A 9 0.09 -2.68 13.03
C SER A 9 -1.09 -1.89 13.62
N ARG A 10 -1.48 -0.79 12.98
CA ARG A 10 -2.56 0.09 13.50
C ARG A 10 -3.89 -0.65 13.70
N PHE A 11 -4.24 -1.61 12.83
CA PHE A 11 -5.47 -2.39 12.98
C PHE A 11 -5.45 -3.34 14.19
N ARG A 12 -4.26 -3.81 14.62
CA ARG A 12 -4.13 -4.64 15.82
C ARG A 12 -3.96 -3.80 17.09
N ALA A 13 -3.19 -2.71 17.03
CA ALA A 13 -2.99 -1.79 18.15
C ALA A 13 -4.27 -0.98 18.49
N TYR A 14 -5.07 -0.64 17.47
CA TYR A 14 -6.27 0.17 17.60
C TYR A 14 -7.46 -0.49 16.88
N PRO A 15 -8.17 -1.44 17.52
CA PRO A 15 -9.19 -2.27 16.84
C PRO A 15 -10.36 -1.53 16.19
N LYS A 16 -10.65 -0.28 16.62
CA LYS A 16 -11.69 0.58 16.05
C LYS A 16 -11.19 1.54 14.98
N TYR A 17 -9.87 1.64 14.79
CA TYR A 17 -9.29 2.54 13.81
C TYR A 17 -9.66 2.06 12.41
N MET A 18 -10.26 2.96 11.61
CA MET A 18 -10.43 2.72 10.18
C MET A 18 -11.15 1.40 9.86
N SER A 19 -12.26 1.12 10.57
CA SER A 19 -12.97 -0.17 10.55
C SER A 19 -13.30 -0.71 9.16
N ARG A 20 -13.63 0.15 8.20
CA ARG A 20 -13.90 -0.25 6.80
C ARG A 20 -12.73 -0.93 6.09
N TRP A 21 -11.51 -0.76 6.59
CA TRP A 21 -10.29 -1.39 6.06
C TRP A 21 -9.68 -2.41 7.03
N SER A 22 -10.21 -2.54 8.25
CA SER A 22 -9.69 -3.47 9.25
C SER A 22 -10.00 -4.92 8.86
N PRO A 23 -9.06 -5.87 9.01
CA PRO A 23 -9.32 -7.28 8.71
C PRO A 23 -10.49 -7.89 9.47
N SER A 24 -10.86 -7.34 10.63
CA SER A 24 -11.98 -7.81 11.44
C SER A 24 -13.35 -7.34 10.97
N SER A 25 -13.42 -6.36 10.08
CA SER A 25 -14.69 -5.70 9.69
C SER A 25 -14.77 -5.26 8.23
N ALA A 26 -13.70 -5.41 7.45
CA ALA A 26 -13.69 -5.11 6.02
C ALA A 26 -14.49 -6.16 5.23
N SER A 27 -15.02 -5.75 4.08
CA SER A 27 -15.66 -6.66 3.14
C SER A 27 -14.66 -7.69 2.62
N GLN A 28 -15.14 -8.87 2.20
CA GLN A 28 -14.27 -9.87 1.57
C GLN A 28 -13.58 -9.32 0.33
N LEU A 29 -14.27 -8.47 -0.45
CA LEU A 29 -13.69 -7.77 -1.60
C LEU A 29 -12.49 -6.89 -1.22
N THR A 30 -12.56 -6.18 -0.10
CA THR A 30 -11.42 -5.39 0.41
C THR A 30 -10.25 -6.28 0.80
N LEU A 31 -10.51 -7.41 1.45
CA LEU A 31 -9.47 -8.35 1.85
C LEU A 31 -8.80 -9.00 0.64
N ASP A 32 -9.58 -9.42 -0.35
CA ASP A 32 -9.09 -10.04 -1.56
C ASP A 32 -8.23 -9.06 -2.38
N ALA A 33 -8.74 -7.84 -2.62
CA ALA A 33 -7.98 -6.80 -3.31
C ALA A 33 -6.68 -6.45 -2.56
N THR A 34 -6.73 -6.34 -1.23
CA THR A 34 -5.53 -6.11 -0.41
C THR A 34 -4.50 -7.23 -0.56
N SER A 35 -4.95 -8.50 -0.59
CA SER A 35 -4.06 -9.64 -0.79
C SER A 35 -3.47 -9.68 -2.20
N GLU A 36 -4.23 -9.27 -3.22
CA GLU A 36 -3.73 -9.18 -4.60
C GLU A 36 -2.64 -8.09 -4.73
N TYR A 37 -2.85 -6.90 -4.16
CA TYR A 37 -1.82 -5.86 -4.13
C TYR A 37 -0.58 -6.27 -3.32
N ALA A 38 -0.76 -6.95 -2.19
CA ALA A 38 0.38 -7.45 -1.40
C ALA A 38 1.20 -8.51 -2.16
N LYS A 39 0.53 -9.31 -3.01
CA LYS A 39 1.21 -10.27 -3.89
C LYS A 39 2.04 -9.54 -4.96
N ILE A 40 1.48 -8.53 -5.62
CA ILE A 40 2.20 -7.69 -6.59
C ILE A 40 3.45 -7.08 -5.95
N ALA A 41 3.32 -6.51 -4.75
CA ALA A 41 4.44 -5.93 -4.02
C ALA A 41 5.56 -6.97 -3.79
N THR A 42 5.19 -8.17 -3.35
CA THR A 42 6.15 -9.26 -3.12
C THR A 42 6.86 -9.67 -4.42
N GLU A 43 6.12 -9.76 -5.53
CA GLU A 43 6.66 -10.17 -6.83
C GLU A 43 7.65 -9.16 -7.42
N CYS A 44 7.49 -7.86 -7.11
CA CYS A 44 8.44 -6.82 -7.50
C CYS A 44 9.50 -6.50 -6.42
N GLY A 45 9.58 -7.30 -5.35
CA GLY A 45 10.59 -7.15 -4.29
C GLY A 45 10.36 -5.96 -3.36
N LEU A 46 9.12 -5.46 -3.26
CA LEU A 46 8.70 -4.37 -2.40
C LEU A 46 7.88 -4.89 -1.21
N THR A 47 7.81 -4.09 -0.15
CA THR A 47 6.74 -4.26 0.85
C THR A 47 5.40 -3.71 0.31
N PRO A 48 4.25 -4.17 0.84
CA PRO A 48 2.95 -3.58 0.50
C PRO A 48 2.90 -2.05 0.76
N SER A 49 3.58 -1.58 1.81
CA SER A 49 3.67 -0.16 2.14
C SER A 49 4.48 0.61 1.08
N GLU A 50 5.63 0.08 0.67
CA GLU A 50 6.49 0.67 -0.35
C GLU A 50 5.75 0.76 -1.70
N LEU A 51 5.05 -0.31 -2.13
CA LEU A 51 4.25 -0.31 -3.36
C LEU A 51 3.14 0.76 -3.32
N ALA A 52 2.35 0.80 -2.24
CA ALA A 52 1.23 1.73 -2.11
C ALA A 52 1.71 3.21 -2.14
N ILE A 53 2.80 3.50 -1.42
CA ILE A 53 3.37 4.85 -1.37
C ILE A 53 3.97 5.23 -2.72
N ALA A 54 4.70 4.33 -3.38
CA ALA A 54 5.23 4.56 -4.72
C ALA A 54 4.10 4.85 -5.72
N PHE A 55 3.00 4.10 -5.65
CA PHE A 55 1.86 4.31 -6.53
C PHE A 55 1.27 5.71 -6.36
N VAL A 56 0.99 6.13 -5.13
CA VAL A 56 0.43 7.46 -4.83
C VAL A 56 1.39 8.56 -5.25
N ARG A 57 2.70 8.41 -4.97
CA ARG A 57 3.74 9.41 -5.29
C ARG A 57 3.84 9.70 -6.78
N THR A 58 3.60 8.70 -7.64
CA THR A 58 3.71 8.86 -9.10
C THR A 58 2.45 9.44 -9.75
N ARG A 59 1.35 9.68 -9.01
CA ARG A 59 0.13 10.25 -9.61
C ARG A 59 0.30 11.74 -9.87
N GLN A 60 -0.23 12.21 -10.99
CA GLN A 60 -0.08 13.60 -11.49
C GLN A 60 -0.39 14.68 -10.44
N PHE A 61 -1.41 14.47 -9.59
CA PHE A 61 -1.82 15.47 -8.59
C PHE A 61 -0.93 15.48 -7.33
N VAL A 62 -0.08 14.47 -7.17
CA VAL A 62 0.80 14.32 -6.00
C VAL A 62 2.24 14.67 -6.36
N ALA A 63 2.69 14.33 -7.58
CA ALA A 63 4.08 14.40 -8.00
C ALA A 63 4.71 15.81 -7.90
N ASP A 64 3.95 16.86 -8.22
CA ASP A 64 4.52 18.21 -8.32
C ASP A 64 4.54 18.96 -6.98
N ASN A 65 3.39 19.01 -6.28
CA ASN A 65 3.21 19.81 -5.06
C ASN A 65 2.37 19.09 -3.98
N GLY A 66 2.17 17.78 -4.13
CA GLY A 66 1.38 17.00 -3.19
C GLY A 66 2.18 16.54 -1.98
N SER A 67 1.46 16.05 -0.98
CA SER A 67 2.04 15.40 0.20
C SER A 67 1.34 14.09 0.49
N ILE A 68 2.09 13.11 1.00
CA ILE A 68 1.59 11.79 1.38
C ILE A 68 1.67 11.69 2.90
N ILE A 69 0.52 11.59 3.55
CA ILE A 69 0.43 11.45 5.01
C ILE A 69 0.60 9.97 5.35
N VAL A 70 1.75 9.62 5.93
CA VAL A 70 2.04 8.26 6.40
C VAL A 70 1.79 8.14 7.91
N GLY A 71 1.45 6.93 8.36
CA GLY A 71 1.28 6.62 9.77
C GLY A 71 2.06 5.38 10.16
N ALA A 72 2.70 5.43 11.33
CA ALA A 72 3.51 4.38 11.89
C ALA A 72 3.33 4.33 13.41
N THR A 73 3.48 3.15 14.00
CA THR A 73 3.52 2.93 15.45
C THR A 73 4.92 2.62 15.96
N THR A 74 5.87 2.34 15.06
CA THR A 74 7.29 2.12 15.37
C THR A 74 8.20 2.90 14.41
N MET A 75 9.45 3.11 14.80
CA MET A 75 10.44 3.80 13.95
C MET A 75 10.80 3.01 12.70
N GLU A 76 10.76 1.67 12.76
CA GLU A 76 11.03 0.78 11.63
C GLU A 76 9.96 0.95 10.55
N GLN A 77 8.69 1.00 10.93
CA GLN A 77 7.58 1.28 10.02
C GLN A 77 7.71 2.68 9.40
N LEU A 78 8.11 3.68 10.19
CA LEU A 78 8.32 5.03 9.67
C LEU A 78 9.46 5.05 8.65
N LYS A 79 10.59 4.39 8.94
CA LYS A 79 11.71 4.27 8.02
C LYS A 79 11.28 3.58 6.73
N GLU A 80 10.56 2.45 6.81
CA GLU A 80 10.00 1.74 5.65
C GLU A 80 9.11 2.66 4.81
N ASN A 81 8.16 3.37 5.43
CA ASN A 81 7.28 4.29 4.74
C ASN A 81 8.02 5.47 4.07
N LEU A 82 9.19 5.85 4.59
CA LEU A 82 9.99 6.96 4.04
C LEU A 82 11.00 6.52 2.97
N LYS A 83 11.36 5.24 2.87
CA LYS A 83 12.28 4.74 1.84
C LYS A 83 11.91 5.15 0.40
N PRO A 84 10.63 5.20 -0.01
CA PRO A 84 10.26 5.67 -1.34
C PRO A 84 10.54 7.16 -1.58
N PHE A 85 10.91 7.94 -0.57
CA PHE A 85 11.25 9.37 -0.68
C PHE A 85 12.74 9.66 -0.44
N LEU A 86 13.42 8.81 0.32
CA LEU A 86 14.82 8.99 0.69
C LEU A 86 15.71 8.38 -0.40
N GLY A 87 16.37 9.23 -1.17
CA GLY A 87 17.09 8.91 -2.40
C GLY A 87 18.40 8.13 -2.28
N GLU A 88 18.42 7.00 -1.58
CA GLU A 88 19.55 6.07 -1.67
C GLU A 88 19.36 5.15 -2.89
N GLU A 89 19.97 5.55 -4.02
CA GLU A 89 20.35 4.85 -5.28
C GLU A 89 19.44 3.79 -5.94
N LYS A 90 18.48 3.16 -5.26
CA LYS A 90 17.59 2.11 -5.79
C LYS A 90 16.11 2.46 -5.74
N THR A 91 15.70 3.41 -4.89
CA THR A 91 14.27 3.74 -4.66
C THR A 91 13.82 5.08 -5.25
N ASN A 92 14.74 5.87 -5.80
CA ASN A 92 14.39 7.16 -6.41
C ASN A 92 14.13 7.07 -7.91
N ASP A 93 14.42 5.92 -8.52
CA ASP A 93 14.02 5.66 -9.88
C ASP A 93 12.49 5.50 -9.90
N LEU A 94 11.80 6.44 -10.52
CA LEU A 94 10.39 6.31 -10.91
C LEU A 94 10.12 5.02 -11.72
N LYS A 95 11.17 4.27 -12.11
CA LYS A 95 11.13 2.89 -12.60
C LYS A 95 10.71 1.82 -11.58
N ILE A 96 10.54 2.13 -10.29
CA ILE A 96 10.01 1.16 -9.30
C ILE A 96 8.68 0.57 -9.78
N LEU A 97 7.86 1.41 -10.42
CA LEU A 97 6.63 0.98 -11.05
C LEU A 97 6.86 0.90 -12.54
N SER A 98 7.41 -0.21 -13.01
CA SER A 98 7.41 -0.52 -14.43
C SER A 98 5.98 -0.55 -14.96
N ASP A 99 5.82 -0.41 -16.27
CA ASP A 99 4.50 -0.48 -16.91
C ASP A 99 3.78 -1.81 -16.57
N ASP A 100 4.52 -2.92 -16.45
CA ASP A 100 3.98 -4.22 -16.03
C ASP A 100 3.39 -4.19 -14.62
N VAL A 101 4.04 -3.50 -13.67
CA VAL A 101 3.55 -3.36 -12.30
C VAL A 101 2.30 -2.47 -12.28
N ILE A 102 2.29 -1.39 -13.06
CA ILE A 102 1.11 -0.53 -13.21
C ILE A 102 -0.05 -1.32 -13.82
N GLU A 103 0.19 -2.10 -14.88
CA GLU A 103 -0.83 -2.94 -15.50
C GLU A 103 -1.38 -3.99 -14.52
N ALA A 104 -0.53 -4.57 -13.67
CA ALA A 104 -0.96 -5.49 -12.63
C ALA A 104 -1.85 -4.81 -11.59
N ILE A 105 -1.49 -3.60 -11.13
CA ILE A 105 -2.32 -2.78 -10.24
C ILE A 105 -3.67 -2.46 -10.89
N ASP A 106 -3.65 -2.05 -12.16
CA ASP A 106 -4.86 -1.71 -12.91
C ASP A 106 -5.78 -2.92 -13.09
N LYS A 107 -5.24 -4.13 -13.30
CA LYS A 107 -6.04 -5.37 -13.35
C LYS A 107 -6.82 -5.60 -12.05
N VAL A 108 -6.18 -5.42 -10.90
CA VAL A 108 -6.85 -5.54 -9.59
C VAL A 108 -7.92 -4.46 -9.44
N HIS A 109 -7.58 -3.20 -9.77
CA HIS A 109 -8.53 -2.08 -9.72
C HIS A 109 -9.75 -2.30 -10.62
N MET A 110 -9.55 -2.81 -11.84
CA MET A 110 -10.62 -3.07 -12.80
C MET A 110 -11.53 -4.22 -12.38
N LYS A 111 -10.99 -5.23 -11.68
CA LYS A 111 -11.77 -6.31 -11.08
C LYS A 111 -12.62 -5.82 -9.91
N CYS A 112 -12.09 -4.91 -9.09
CA CYS A 112 -12.78 -4.37 -7.93
C CYS A 112 -12.46 -2.90 -7.70
N ARG A 113 -13.32 -2.03 -8.24
CA ARG A 113 -13.24 -0.58 -8.00
C ARG A 113 -13.84 -0.24 -6.65
N ASP A 114 -13.12 0.56 -5.88
CA ASP A 114 -13.54 1.05 -4.56
C ASP A 114 -14.07 -0.05 -3.60
N PRO A 115 -13.29 -1.13 -3.35
CA PRO A 115 -13.73 -2.29 -2.57
C PRO A 115 -14.16 -1.96 -1.14
N SER A 116 -13.66 -0.85 -0.58
CA SER A 116 -13.99 -0.38 0.77
C SER A 116 -15.25 0.48 0.86
N CYS A 117 -15.90 0.74 -0.27
CA CYS A 117 -17.10 1.57 -0.37
C CYS A 117 -18.38 0.76 -0.68
N SER A 118 -18.24 -0.50 -1.09
CA SER A 118 -19.37 -1.42 -1.17
C SER A 118 -19.89 -1.73 0.24
N LEU A 119 -21.04 -1.14 0.57
CA LEU A 119 -21.83 -1.39 1.78
C LEU A 119 -22.44 -2.80 1.75
#